data_AF-A0A7X9F7P6-F1
#
_entry.id   AF-A0A7X9F7P6-F1
#
_cell.length_a   1.000
_cell.length_b   1.000
_cell.length_c   1.000
_cell.angle_alpha   90.00
_cell.angle_beta   90.00
_cell.angle_gamma   90.00
#
_symmetry.space_group_name_H-M   'P 1'
#
loop_
_entity.id
_entity.type
_entity.pdbx_description
1 polymer ?
#
loop_
_entity_poly.entity_id
_entity_poly.type
_entity_poly.pdbx_seq_one_letter_code
_entity_poly.pdbx_strand_id
1 'polypeptide(L)'
;MKRISVILFILSLACSFADAQLPRPRRYAPSASDPQLWKMRRYEISAGLGTTQFFGDIGGFSIGDNALGFKDITFKHTRFNMTAAMTYRISSNVSARLNLAGGMFHATDIRGSNEDRGYESSTAFFEPSLMGEYFFIRSKGESSYIFQKGRRIILLPLL
;
A
#
# COMPACT_ATOMS: atom_id res chain seq x y z
N MET A 1 12.95 0.41 35.87
CA MET A 1 11.85 0.28 34.88
C MET A 1 10.65 1.18 35.17
N LYS A 2 10.09 1.23 36.39
CA LYS A 2 8.87 2.02 36.71
C LYS A 2 9.01 3.54 36.47
N ARG A 3 10.16 4.15 36.78
CA ARG A 3 10.36 5.62 36.62
C ARG A 3 10.38 6.10 35.16
N ILE A 4 10.92 5.30 34.24
CA ILE A 4 10.98 5.63 32.81
C ILE A 4 9.57 5.58 32.18
N SER A 5 8.75 4.61 32.60
CA SER A 5 7.36 4.49 32.14
C SER A 5 6.50 5.69 32.55
N VAL A 6 6.72 6.26 33.74
CA VAL A 6 5.98 7.44 34.21
C VAL A 6 6.36 8.68 33.40
N ILE A 7 7.65 8.85 33.08
CA ILE A 7 8.12 9.98 32.26
C ILE A 7 7.53 9.90 30.83
N LEU A 8 7.53 8.71 30.22
CA LEU A 8 6.92 8.51 28.90
C LEU A 8 5.41 8.79 28.90
N PHE A 9 4.72 8.43 29.98
CA PHE A 9 3.29 8.69 30.13
C PHE A 9 3.00 10.19 30.31
N ILE A 10 3.82 10.91 31.08
CA ILE A 10 3.68 12.37 31.23
C ILE A 10 3.97 13.08 29.88
N LEU A 11 4.96 12.60 29.13
CA LEU A 11 5.32 13.16 27.83
C LEU A 11 4.20 12.98 26.78
N SER A 12 3.54 11.81 26.77
CA SER A 12 2.41 11.55 25.88
C SER A 12 1.17 12.35 26.27
N LEU A 13 0.94 12.54 27.57
CA LEU A 13 -0.13 13.42 28.06
C LEU A 13 0.12 14.87 27.64
N ALA A 14 1.35 15.38 27.83
CA ALA A 14 1.73 16.74 27.47
C ALA A 14 1.57 17.02 25.96
N CYS A 15 1.94 16.07 25.09
CA CYS A 15 1.71 16.19 23.65
C CYS A 15 0.21 16.29 23.32
N SER A 16 -0.63 15.52 24.01
CA SER A 16 -2.09 15.52 23.78
C SER A 16 -2.74 16.85 24.21
N PHE A 17 -2.24 17.49 25.27
CA PHE A 17 -2.72 18.80 25.73
C PHE A 17 -2.25 19.94 24.81
N ALA A 18 -1.03 19.86 24.28
CA ALA A 18 -0.52 20.86 23.33
C ALA A 18 -1.35 20.90 22.03
N ASP A 19 -1.71 19.73 21.48
CA ASP A 19 -2.59 19.62 20.30
C ASP A 19 -4.01 20.14 20.57
N ALA A 20 -4.49 20.06 21.82
CA ALA A 20 -5.83 20.53 22.20
C ALA A 20 -5.92 22.06 22.29
N GLN A 21 -4.80 22.76 22.52
CA GLN A 21 -4.75 24.21 22.69
C GLN A 21 -4.48 24.99 21.39
N LEU A 22 -4.19 24.30 20.28
CA LEU A 22 -3.99 24.97 19.01
C LEU A 22 -5.33 25.57 18.51
N PRO A 23 -5.40 26.90 18.30
CA PRO A 23 -6.60 27.53 17.74
C PRO A 23 -6.85 26.95 16.36
N ARG A 24 -7.95 26.19 16.23
CA ARG A 24 -8.36 25.62 14.94
C ARG A 24 -8.72 26.81 14.04
N PRO A 25 -8.02 27.05 12.92
CA PRO A 25 -8.38 28.13 12.03
C PRO A 25 -9.84 27.95 11.60
N ARG A 26 -10.64 29.02 11.65
CA ARG A 26 -12.01 29.05 11.10
C ARG A 26 -11.90 28.82 9.58
N ARG A 27 -11.91 27.56 9.17
CA ARG A 27 -11.99 27.17 7.76
C ARG A 27 -13.47 27.21 7.38
N TYR A 28 -13.83 28.16 6.52
CA TYR A 28 -15.06 28.03 5.74
C TYR A 28 -15.02 26.67 5.05
N ALA A 29 -16.06 25.86 5.22
CA ALA A 29 -16.15 24.57 4.52
C ALA A 29 -16.21 24.87 3.02
N PRO A 30 -15.20 24.49 2.23
CA PRO A 30 -15.23 24.77 0.79
C PRO A 30 -16.42 24.01 0.16
N SER A 31 -17.15 24.68 -0.71
CA SER A 31 -18.28 24.07 -1.43
C SER A 31 -17.78 22.94 -2.33
N ALA A 32 -18.61 21.92 -2.56
CA ALA A 32 -18.38 20.86 -3.54
C ALA A 32 -17.95 21.37 -4.93
N SER A 33 -18.42 22.58 -5.26
CA SER A 33 -18.20 23.26 -6.53
C SER A 33 -16.90 24.05 -6.60
N ASP A 34 -16.10 24.08 -5.53
CA ASP A 34 -14.92 24.93 -5.46
C ASP A 34 -13.77 24.33 -6.31
N PRO A 35 -13.35 25.00 -7.41
CA PRO A 35 -12.45 24.41 -8.41
C PRO A 35 -11.03 24.15 -7.89
N GLN A 36 -10.73 24.54 -6.65
CA GLN A 36 -9.41 24.42 -6.03
C GLN A 36 -9.33 23.37 -4.91
N LEU A 37 -10.38 22.57 -4.68
CA LEU A 37 -10.40 21.52 -3.64
C LEU A 37 -9.20 20.56 -3.71
N TRP A 38 -8.81 20.14 -4.92
CA TRP A 38 -7.64 19.29 -5.17
C TRP A 38 -6.32 19.84 -4.58
N LYS A 39 -6.20 21.17 -4.43
CA LYS A 39 -5.00 21.79 -3.83
C LYS A 39 -4.88 21.49 -2.33
N MET A 40 -5.99 21.18 -1.65
CA MET A 40 -5.97 20.86 -0.21
C MET A 40 -5.34 19.50 0.07
N ARG A 41 -5.35 18.57 -0.89
CA ARG A 41 -4.77 17.23 -0.74
C ARG A 41 -4.09 16.78 -2.03
N ARG A 42 -2.92 17.37 -2.26
CA ARG A 42 -2.08 17.03 -3.42
C ARG A 42 -1.35 15.70 -3.28
N TYR A 43 -1.14 15.24 -2.05
CA TYR A 43 -0.39 14.03 -1.76
C TYR A 43 -1.31 12.94 -1.22
N GLU A 44 -1.22 11.77 -1.82
CA GLU A 44 -1.85 10.55 -1.37
C GLU A 44 -0.79 9.48 -1.24
N ILE A 45 -0.67 8.90 -0.06
CA ILE A 45 0.30 7.84 0.23
C ILE A 45 -0.51 6.60 0.57
N SER A 46 -0.18 5.49 -0.08
CA SER A 46 -0.69 4.17 0.24
C SER A 46 0.47 3.22 0.51
N ALA A 47 0.24 2.28 1.41
CA ALA A 47 1.16 1.19 1.67
C ALA A 47 0.34 -0.09 1.84
N GLY A 48 0.85 -1.19 1.32
CA GLY A 48 0.20 -2.48 1.36
C GLY A 48 1.20 -3.56 1.69
N LEU A 49 0.74 -4.56 2.44
CA LEU A 49 1.48 -5.79 2.65
C LEU A 49 0.72 -6.89 1.94
N GLY A 50 1.44 -7.81 1.31
CA GLY A 50 0.85 -8.88 0.55
C GLY A 50 1.75 -10.10 0.54
N THR A 51 1.41 -11.01 -0.35
CA THR A 51 2.19 -12.22 -0.57
C THR A 51 2.75 -12.24 -1.98
N THR A 52 3.85 -12.95 -2.16
CA THR A 52 4.48 -13.22 -3.44
C THR A 52 4.37 -14.70 -3.77
N GLN A 53 4.08 -14.95 -5.03
CA GLN A 53 4.00 -16.29 -5.61
C GLN A 53 4.82 -16.27 -6.90
N PHE A 54 5.62 -17.30 -7.11
CA PHE A 54 6.48 -17.43 -8.28
C PHE A 54 6.05 -18.65 -9.08
N PHE A 55 5.69 -18.42 -10.33
CA PHE A 55 5.23 -19.44 -11.27
C PHE A 55 6.25 -19.62 -12.39
N GLY A 56 7.46 -20.04 -12.03
CA GLY A 56 8.54 -20.32 -12.98
C GLY A 56 8.66 -21.81 -13.30
N ASP A 57 9.74 -22.17 -14.00
CA ASP A 57 10.07 -23.58 -14.32
C ASP A 57 10.31 -24.43 -13.06
N ILE A 58 10.94 -23.84 -12.04
CA ILE A 58 11.22 -24.51 -10.76
C ILE A 58 9.96 -24.50 -9.90
N GLY A 59 9.55 -25.67 -9.41
CA GLY A 59 8.40 -25.86 -8.53
C GLY A 59 7.02 -25.83 -9.20
N GLY A 60 6.95 -25.76 -10.53
CA GLY A 60 5.68 -25.82 -11.28
C GLY A 60 5.15 -27.24 -11.49
N PHE A 61 3.83 -27.39 -11.56
CA PHE A 61 3.18 -28.64 -11.96
C PHE A 61 3.01 -28.76 -13.49
N SER A 62 3.18 -29.97 -14.02
CA SER A 62 2.95 -30.30 -15.43
C SER A 62 1.49 -30.09 -15.84
N ILE A 63 1.32 -29.78 -17.12
CA ILE A 63 0.01 -29.61 -17.76
C ILE A 63 -0.74 -30.95 -17.69
N GLY A 64 -1.87 -30.99 -16.97
CA GLY A 64 -2.69 -32.19 -16.79
C GLY A 64 -2.85 -32.61 -15.32
N ASP A 65 -1.78 -32.49 -14.53
CA ASP A 65 -1.84 -32.77 -13.08
C ASP A 65 -2.27 -31.55 -12.26
N ASN A 66 -2.16 -30.37 -12.85
CA ASN A 66 -2.54 -29.12 -12.23
C ASN A 66 -3.99 -28.75 -12.60
N ALA A 67 -4.88 -28.72 -11.61
CA ALA A 67 -6.23 -28.21 -11.80
C ALA A 67 -6.16 -26.67 -11.96
N LEU A 68 -5.89 -26.20 -13.18
CA LEU A 68 -5.88 -24.78 -13.56
C LEU A 68 -4.93 -23.86 -12.77
N GLY A 69 -3.84 -24.38 -12.19
CA GLY A 69 -2.88 -23.57 -11.42
C GLY A 69 -3.12 -23.57 -9.91
N PHE A 70 -4.24 -24.12 -9.42
CA PHE A 70 -4.54 -24.12 -7.99
C PHE A 70 -3.56 -24.98 -7.17
N LYS A 71 -2.93 -25.99 -7.78
CA LYS A 71 -1.92 -26.80 -7.06
C LYS A 71 -0.61 -26.06 -6.85
N ASP A 72 -0.24 -25.12 -7.75
CA ASP A 72 0.96 -24.30 -7.61
C ASP A 72 0.86 -23.31 -6.43
N ILE A 73 -0.36 -22.96 -6.01
CA ILE A 73 -0.60 -22.05 -4.88
C ILE A 73 -0.42 -22.81 -3.57
N THR A 74 0.78 -22.74 -2.99
CA THR A 74 1.09 -23.38 -1.70
C THR A 74 1.73 -22.41 -0.73
N PHE A 75 1.23 -22.40 0.53
CA PHE A 75 1.76 -21.57 1.62
C PHE A 75 3.25 -21.74 1.90
N LYS A 76 3.86 -22.88 1.54
CA LYS A 76 5.31 -23.10 1.70
C LYS A 76 6.15 -22.25 0.75
N HIS A 77 5.64 -21.92 -0.44
CA HIS A 77 6.32 -21.07 -1.42
C HIS A 77 5.93 -19.60 -1.29
N THR A 78 4.77 -19.33 -0.70
CA THR A 78 4.31 -17.98 -0.41
C THR A 78 5.35 -17.24 0.45
N ARG A 79 5.81 -16.10 -0.05
CA ARG A 79 6.69 -15.18 0.67
C ARG A 79 5.99 -13.84 0.87
N PHE A 80 6.61 -12.95 1.64
CA PHE A 80 6.06 -11.65 1.96
C PHE A 80 6.42 -10.62 0.88
N ASN A 81 5.46 -9.74 0.61
CA ASN A 81 5.60 -8.58 -0.28
C ASN A 81 5.24 -7.31 0.47
N MET A 82 5.97 -6.23 0.19
CA MET A 82 5.60 -4.88 0.61
C MET A 82 5.47 -3.97 -0.60
N THR A 83 4.46 -3.13 -0.55
CA THR A 83 4.17 -2.13 -1.58
C THR A 83 3.99 -0.78 -0.93
N ALA A 84 4.52 0.26 -1.55
CA ALA A 84 4.31 1.64 -1.18
C ALA A 84 4.05 2.44 -2.45
N ALA A 85 3.03 3.28 -2.43
CA ALA A 85 2.76 4.19 -3.53
C ALA A 85 2.53 5.62 -3.02
N MET A 86 2.99 6.56 -3.82
CA MET A 86 2.82 7.98 -3.59
C MET A 86 2.25 8.60 -4.85
N THR A 87 1.05 9.17 -4.73
CA THR A 87 0.40 9.91 -5.80
C THR A 87 0.48 11.40 -5.51
N TYR A 88 0.93 12.16 -6.50
CA TYR A 88 0.97 13.61 -6.50
C TYR A 88 0.01 14.16 -7.55
N ARG A 89 -0.95 15.00 -7.12
CA ARG A 89 -1.87 15.70 -8.02
C ARG A 89 -1.21 16.98 -8.53
N ILE A 90 -0.92 17.02 -9.83
CA ILE A 90 -0.31 18.17 -10.52
C ILE A 90 -1.40 19.20 -10.83
N SER A 91 -2.54 18.74 -11.32
CA SER A 91 -3.74 19.53 -11.58
C SER A 91 -4.99 18.78 -11.11
N SER A 92 -6.17 19.37 -11.28
CA SER A 92 -7.42 18.67 -10.94
C SER A 92 -7.66 17.40 -11.76
N ASN A 93 -7.00 17.27 -12.91
CA ASN A 93 -7.25 16.19 -13.87
C ASN A 93 -5.97 15.40 -14.19
N VAL A 94 -4.81 15.80 -13.67
CA VAL A 94 -3.52 15.17 -13.96
C VAL A 94 -2.82 14.84 -12.64
N SER A 95 -2.40 13.59 -12.52
CA SER A 95 -1.62 13.11 -11.38
C SER A 95 -0.41 12.32 -11.85
N ALA A 96 0.63 12.28 -11.02
CA ALA A 96 1.76 11.37 -11.16
C ALA A 96 1.77 10.41 -9.98
N ARG A 97 1.98 9.12 -10.23
CA ARG A 97 2.05 8.08 -9.20
C ARG A 97 3.40 7.38 -9.27
N LEU A 98 4.12 7.37 -8.16
CA LEU A 98 5.29 6.54 -7.94
C LEU A 98 4.85 5.31 -7.14
N ASN A 99 5.09 4.10 -7.67
CA ASN A 99 4.91 2.86 -6.91
C ASN A 99 6.27 2.19 -6.71
N LEU A 100 6.45 1.64 -5.52
CA LEU A 100 7.59 0.82 -5.12
C LEU A 100 7.01 -0.48 -4.60
N ALA A 101 7.35 -1.59 -5.26
CA ALA A 101 7.07 -2.93 -4.76
C ALA A 101 8.40 -3.64 -4.47
N GLY A 102 8.42 -4.47 -3.44
CA GLY A 102 9.62 -5.21 -3.10
C GLY A 102 9.30 -6.38 -2.19
N GLY A 103 10.07 -7.45 -2.35
CA GLY A 103 9.88 -8.66 -1.59
C GLY A 103 10.82 -9.76 -2.03
N MET A 104 10.46 -10.98 -1.69
CA MET A 104 11.20 -12.17 -2.07
C MET A 104 10.28 -13.17 -2.75
N PHE A 105 10.80 -13.89 -3.73
CA PHE A 105 10.20 -15.08 -4.31
C PHE A 105 10.93 -16.31 -3.79
N HIS A 106 10.21 -17.42 -3.69
CA HIS A 106 10.81 -18.70 -3.36
C HIS A 106 10.09 -19.83 -4.10
N ALA A 107 10.87 -20.75 -4.66
CA ALA A 107 10.39 -21.92 -5.40
C ALA A 107 11.28 -23.13 -5.12
N THR A 108 10.68 -24.31 -5.07
CA THR A 108 11.42 -25.58 -4.92
C THR A 108 10.71 -26.71 -5.65
N ASP A 109 11.48 -27.63 -6.21
CA ASP A 109 11.01 -28.79 -6.99
C ASP A 109 10.42 -29.92 -6.12
N ILE A 110 10.56 -29.87 -4.78
CA ILE A 110 10.14 -30.95 -3.85
C ILE A 110 8.67 -31.38 -4.01
N ARG A 111 7.82 -30.51 -4.55
CA ARG A 111 6.38 -30.78 -4.73
C ARG A 111 5.94 -30.60 -6.19
N GLY A 112 6.86 -30.19 -7.07
CA GLY A 112 6.55 -29.94 -8.48
C GLY A 112 6.56 -31.25 -9.28
N SER A 113 6.33 -31.17 -10.58
CA SER A 113 6.35 -32.38 -11.42
C SER A 113 7.75 -32.92 -11.72
N ASN A 114 8.81 -32.20 -11.32
CA ASN A 114 10.21 -32.52 -11.60
C ASN A 114 11.03 -32.72 -10.31
N GLU A 115 10.52 -33.51 -9.36
CA GLU A 115 11.14 -33.70 -8.03
C GLU A 115 12.60 -34.20 -8.09
N ASP A 116 12.96 -34.97 -9.13
CA ASP A 116 14.31 -35.56 -9.31
C ASP A 116 15.43 -34.52 -9.49
N ARG A 117 15.11 -33.26 -9.85
CA ARG A 117 16.11 -32.18 -10.00
C ARG A 117 16.57 -31.62 -8.67
N GLY A 118 15.69 -31.60 -7.66
CA GLY A 118 15.97 -31.07 -6.33
C GLY A 118 16.38 -29.59 -6.31
N TYR A 119 15.93 -28.76 -7.26
CA TYR A 119 16.31 -27.35 -7.28
C TYR A 119 15.48 -26.49 -6.32
N GLU A 120 16.13 -25.43 -5.83
CA GLU A 120 15.54 -24.39 -5.00
C GLU A 120 16.02 -23.03 -5.52
N SER A 121 15.09 -22.08 -5.63
CA SER A 121 15.40 -20.71 -6.00
C SER A 121 14.80 -19.75 -4.97
N SER A 122 15.60 -18.77 -4.58
CA SER A 122 15.19 -17.65 -3.74
C SER A 122 15.67 -16.37 -4.40
N THR A 123 14.75 -15.46 -4.71
CA THR A 123 15.07 -14.25 -5.48
C THR A 123 14.45 -13.05 -4.80
N ALA A 124 15.27 -12.05 -4.47
CA ALA A 124 14.78 -10.75 -4.04
C ALA A 124 14.43 -9.90 -5.27
N PHE A 125 13.31 -9.19 -5.23
CA PHE A 125 12.92 -8.27 -6.30
C PHE A 125 12.60 -6.89 -5.74
N PHE A 126 12.81 -5.89 -6.59
CA PHE A 126 12.47 -4.50 -6.32
C PHE A 126 11.99 -3.86 -7.62
N GLU A 127 10.77 -3.33 -7.60
CA GLU A 127 10.05 -2.84 -8.76
C GLU A 127 9.62 -1.39 -8.54
N PRO A 128 10.44 -0.42 -8.97
CA PRO A 128 10.04 0.96 -9.07
C PRO A 128 9.24 1.19 -10.35
N SER A 129 8.07 1.84 -10.25
CA SER A 129 7.29 2.29 -11.40
C SER A 129 6.81 3.72 -11.22
N LEU A 130 6.81 4.47 -12.33
CA LEU A 130 6.29 5.83 -12.39
C LEU A 130 5.18 5.88 -13.44
N MET A 131 4.01 6.36 -13.06
CA MET A 131 2.81 6.38 -13.89
C MET A 131 2.24 7.81 -13.95
N GLY A 132 1.78 8.22 -15.13
CA GLY A 132 0.98 9.43 -15.31
C GLY A 132 -0.51 9.05 -15.41
N GLU A 133 -1.35 9.73 -14.65
CA GLU A 133 -2.80 9.51 -14.64
C GLU A 133 -3.52 10.76 -15.16
N TYR A 134 -4.44 10.56 -16.10
CA TYR A 134 -5.32 11.61 -16.62
C TYR A 134 -6.78 11.25 -16.37
N PHE A 135 -7.51 12.15 -15.71
CA PHE A 135 -8.90 11.96 -15.34
C PHE A 135 -9.81 12.76 -16.27
N PHE A 136 -10.60 12.07 -17.10
CA PHE A 136 -11.61 12.68 -17.97
C PHE A 136 -12.76 13.31 -17.17
N ILE A 137 -13.11 12.72 -16.02
CA ILE A 137 -14.18 13.17 -15.14
C ILE A 137 -13.57 13.50 -13.78
N ARG A 138 -13.84 14.70 -13.26
CA ARG A 138 -13.40 15.13 -11.93
C ARG A 138 -14.04 14.27 -10.85
N SER A 139 -13.23 13.79 -9.90
CA SER A 139 -13.71 13.02 -8.76
C SER A 139 -14.54 13.89 -7.80
N LYS A 140 -15.82 13.55 -7.63
CA LYS A 140 -16.72 14.21 -6.65
C LYS A 140 -16.33 13.95 -5.19
N GLY A 141 -15.42 12.99 -4.94
CA GLY A 141 -14.95 12.63 -3.60
C GLY A 141 -14.19 13.75 -2.87
N GLU A 142 -13.70 14.76 -3.60
CA GLU A 142 -13.05 15.96 -3.05
C GLU A 142 -14.02 16.84 -2.25
N SER A 143 -15.33 16.72 -2.51
CA SER A 143 -16.39 17.38 -1.74
C SER A 143 -16.76 16.64 -0.46
N SER A 144 -16.25 15.43 -0.23
CA SER A 144 -16.68 14.63 0.91
C SER A 144 -16.21 15.25 2.23
N TYR A 145 -17.06 15.20 3.26
CA TYR A 145 -16.75 15.71 4.60
C TYR A 145 -15.46 15.10 5.17
N ILE A 146 -15.16 13.83 4.83
CA ILE A 146 -13.96 13.13 5.28
C ILE A 146 -12.69 13.72 4.64
N PHE A 147 -12.76 14.10 3.36
CA PHE A 147 -11.68 14.79 2.66
C PHE A 147 -11.40 16.17 3.26
N GLN A 148 -12.44 16.95 3.56
CA GLN A 148 -12.31 18.30 4.12
C GLN A 148 -11.83 18.32 5.58
N LYS A 149 -12.25 17.35 6.40
CA LYS A 149 -11.84 17.22 7.81
C LYS A 149 -10.39 16.77 7.97
N GLY A 150 -9.73 16.34 6.89
CA GLY A 150 -8.33 15.92 6.94
C GLY A 150 -8.10 14.66 7.77
N ARG A 151 -9.11 13.81 7.99
CA ARG A 151 -8.89 12.49 8.59
C ARG A 151 -7.98 11.73 7.62
N ARG A 152 -6.78 11.36 8.08
CA ARG A 152 -5.91 10.39 7.39
C ARG A 152 -6.69 9.09 7.30
N ILE A 153 -7.37 8.89 6.16
CA ILE A 153 -7.93 7.59 5.84
C ILE A 153 -6.73 6.73 5.50
N ILE A 154 -6.35 5.87 6.44
CA ILE A 154 -5.50 4.72 6.13
C ILE A 154 -6.44 3.77 5.39
N LEU A 155 -6.47 3.90 4.06
CA LEU A 155 -7.08 2.87 3.21
C LEU A 155 -6.14 1.68 3.28
N LEU A 156 -6.42 0.76 4.20
CA LEU A 156 -5.96 -0.61 4.05
C LEU A 156 -6.74 -1.16 2.85
N PRO A 157 -6.08 -1.51 1.73
CA PRO A 157 -6.76 -2.28 0.70
C PRO A 157 -7.02 -3.65 1.34
N LEU A 158 -8.21 -3.83 1.89
CA LEU A 158 -8.74 -5.15 2.16
C LEU A 158 -9.09 -5.74 0.79
N LEU A 159 -8.26 -6.69 0.37
CA LEU A 159 -8.56 -7.66 -0.68
C LEU A 159 -9.87 -8.40 -0.34
#